data_AF-A0AAN8WVK9-F1
#
_entry.id   AF-A0AAN8WVK9-F1
#
_cell.length_a   1.000
_cell.length_b   1.000
_cell.length_c   1.000
_cell.angle_alpha   90.00
_cell.angle_beta   90.00
_cell.angle_gamma   90.00
#
_symmetry.space_group_name_H-M   'P 1'
#
loop_
_entity.id
_entity.type
_entity.pdbx_description
1 polymer ?
#
loop_
_entity_poly.entity_id
_entity_poly.type
_entity_poly.pdbx_seq_one_letter_code
_entity_poly.pdbx_strand_id
1 'polypeptide(L)'
;MCTFRCLHGGICTGVEKCTCPGGYTGARCESAVCTPLCQNGGRCVAPGVCSCPTGYGGPLCQRPVCRPQCQNGGACMTPYRCRCPKGTFGSFCQHCEFF
;
A
#
# COMPACT_ATOMS: atom_id res chain seq x y z
N MET A 1 -36.45 -8.92 2.77
CA MET A 1 -35.60 -8.76 3.98
C MET A 1 -34.22 -9.35 3.67
N CYS A 2 -33.12 -8.80 4.20
CA CYS A 2 -31.79 -9.42 4.02
C CYS A 2 -31.67 -10.70 4.85
N THR A 3 -31.19 -11.77 4.22
CA THR A 3 -30.86 -13.06 4.86
C THR A 3 -29.49 -13.00 5.53
N PHE A 4 -28.57 -12.23 4.96
CA PHE A 4 -27.24 -11.98 5.47
C PHE A 4 -27.10 -10.59 6.10
N ARG A 5 -26.14 -10.47 7.03
CA ARG A 5 -25.82 -9.19 7.68
C ARG A 5 -24.94 -8.33 6.78
N CYS A 6 -25.32 -7.07 6.60
CA CYS A 6 -24.46 -6.03 6.04
C CYS A 6 -23.33 -5.68 7.02
N LEU A 7 -22.09 -5.58 6.53
CA LEU A 7 -20.89 -5.30 7.30
C LEU A 7 -20.54 -3.80 7.29
N HIS A 8 -19.60 -3.39 8.14
CA HIS A 8 -19.04 -2.04 8.20
C HIS A 8 -20.05 -0.89 8.29
N GLY A 9 -21.24 -1.15 8.88
CA GLY A 9 -22.30 -0.14 9.00
C GLY A 9 -23.24 -0.05 7.80
N GLY A 10 -23.21 -1.01 6.88
CA GLY A 10 -24.17 -1.10 5.78
C GLY A 10 -25.61 -1.27 6.26
N ILE A 11 -26.54 -0.67 5.51
CA ILE A 11 -27.98 -0.66 5.81
C ILE A 11 -28.69 -1.63 4.88
N CYS A 12 -29.50 -2.54 5.41
CA CYS A 12 -30.34 -3.41 4.60
C CYS A 12 -31.50 -2.60 4.01
N THR A 13 -31.55 -2.50 2.67
CA THR A 13 -32.57 -1.72 1.95
C THR A 13 -33.49 -2.56 1.07
N GLY A 14 -33.29 -3.89 1.01
CA GLY A 14 -34.13 -4.78 0.21
C GLY A 14 -33.95 -6.26 0.53
N VAL A 15 -34.40 -7.12 -0.39
CA VAL A 15 -34.08 -8.56 -0.36
C VAL A 15 -32.63 -8.70 -0.84
N GLU A 16 -31.75 -9.18 0.05
CA GLU A 16 -30.33 -9.39 -0.25
C GLU A 16 -29.59 -8.15 -0.80
N LYS A 17 -30.08 -6.96 -0.44
CA LYS A 17 -29.53 -5.69 -0.89
C LYS A 17 -29.08 -4.86 0.30
N CYS A 18 -27.77 -4.65 0.38
CA CYS A 18 -27.15 -3.72 1.32
C CYS A 18 -26.79 -2.41 0.61
N THR A 19 -27.11 -1.28 1.24
CA THR A 19 -26.56 0.02 0.89
C THR A 19 -25.30 0.24 1.72
N CYS A 20 -24.16 0.38 1.05
CA CYS A 20 -22.87 0.48 1.70
C CYS A 20 -22.50 1.92 2.05
N PRO A 21 -21.83 2.14 3.19
CA PRO A 21 -21.25 3.42 3.51
C PRO A 21 -20.11 3.75 2.55
N GLY A 22 -19.78 5.04 2.46
CA GLY A 22 -18.73 5.54 1.57
C GLY A 22 -17.42 4.78 1.77
N GLY A 23 -16.82 4.34 0.66
CA GLY A 23 -15.57 3.59 0.68
C GLY A 23 -15.71 2.09 0.95
N TYR A 24 -16.92 1.52 0.97
CA TYR A 24 -17.15 0.08 1.00
C TYR A 24 -18.02 -0.38 -0.18
N THR A 25 -17.82 -1.63 -0.59
CA THR A 25 -18.50 -2.28 -1.71
C THR A 25 -18.67 -3.79 -1.45
N GLY A 26 -19.33 -4.48 -2.37
CA GLY A 26 -19.70 -5.89 -2.26
C GLY A 26 -21.15 -6.07 -1.79
N ALA A 27 -21.65 -7.30 -1.91
CA ALA A 27 -23.05 -7.61 -1.60
C ALA A 27 -23.39 -7.35 -0.12
N ARG A 28 -22.38 -7.48 0.76
CA ARG A 28 -22.48 -7.29 2.20
C ARG A 28 -21.68 -6.09 2.68
N CYS A 29 -21.18 -5.23 1.80
CA CYS A 29 -20.25 -4.14 2.16
C CYS A 29 -18.95 -4.66 2.81
N GLU A 30 -18.53 -5.86 2.42
CA GLU A 30 -17.36 -6.56 2.95
C GLU A 30 -16.04 -6.04 2.40
N SER A 31 -16.05 -5.42 1.23
CA SER A 31 -14.85 -5.00 0.52
C SER A 31 -14.61 -3.51 0.72
N ALA A 32 -13.44 -3.14 1.25
CA ALA A 32 -13.01 -1.75 1.31
C ALA A 32 -12.55 -1.26 -0.08
N VAL A 33 -12.85 0.01 -0.37
CA VAL A 33 -12.48 0.70 -1.60
C VAL A 33 -11.41 1.73 -1.26
N CYS A 34 -10.29 1.67 -1.99
CA CYS A 34 -9.22 2.65 -1.89
C CYS A 34 -9.19 3.46 -3.18
N THR A 35 -9.41 4.77 -3.06
CA THR A 35 -9.29 5.72 -4.16
C THR A 35 -8.39 6.87 -3.69
N PRO A 36 -7.18 7.01 -4.26
CA PRO A 36 -6.57 6.19 -5.31
C PRO A 36 -6.23 4.75 -4.86
N LEU A 37 -6.05 3.85 -5.84
CA LEU A 37 -5.76 2.44 -5.59
C LEU A 37 -4.36 2.27 -4.96
N CYS A 38 -4.23 1.28 -4.08
CA CYS A 38 -2.94 0.86 -3.54
C CYS A 38 -2.02 0.36 -4.68
N GLN A 39 -0.77 0.82 -4.68
CA GLN A 39 0.23 0.47 -5.69
C GLN A 39 1.08 -0.72 -5.26
N ASN A 40 1.91 -1.23 -6.19
CA ASN A 40 2.92 -2.27 -5.94
C ASN A 40 2.36 -3.54 -5.26
N GLY A 41 1.11 -3.92 -5.54
CA GLY A 41 0.46 -5.09 -4.93
C GLY A 41 -0.10 -4.86 -3.52
N GLY A 42 -0.22 -3.61 -3.07
CA GLY A 42 -0.88 -3.27 -1.82
C GLY A 42 -2.36 -3.68 -1.81
N ARG A 43 -2.86 -4.08 -0.63
CA ARG A 43 -4.26 -4.45 -0.42
C ARG A 43 -5.00 -3.37 0.34
N CYS A 44 -6.19 -3.00 -0.13
CA CYS A 44 -7.08 -2.12 0.60
C CYS A 44 -7.67 -2.87 1.81
N VAL A 45 -7.37 -2.42 3.02
CA VAL A 45 -7.83 -3.06 4.28
C VAL A 45 -8.92 -2.26 4.97
N ALA A 46 -8.98 -0.96 4.70
CA ALA A 46 -10.06 -0.06 5.09
C ALA A 46 -10.15 1.07 4.06
N PRO A 47 -11.24 1.86 4.02
CA PRO A 47 -11.39 2.95 3.06
C PRO A 47 -10.18 3.89 3.07
N GLY A 48 -9.47 3.97 1.94
CA GLY A 48 -8.26 4.77 1.79
C GLY A 48 -7.03 4.28 2.59
N VAL A 49 -7.10 3.12 3.23
CA VAL A 49 -5.98 2.53 4.01
C VAL A 49 -5.44 1.30 3.29
N CYS A 50 -4.18 1.40 2.87
CA CYS A 50 -3.46 0.34 2.19
C CYS A 50 -2.56 -0.45 3.16
N SER A 51 -2.67 -1.77 3.10
CA SER A 51 -1.66 -2.69 3.65
C SER A 51 -0.62 -2.96 2.58
N CYS A 52 0.63 -2.57 2.84
CA CYS A 52 1.72 -2.68 1.88
C CYS A 52 2.45 -4.01 1.97
N PRO A 53 2.89 -4.58 0.82
CA PRO A 53 3.76 -5.73 0.84
C PRO A 53 5.15 -5.36 1.36
N THR A 54 5.90 -6.38 1.79
CA THR A 54 7.26 -6.22 2.29
C THR A 54 8.14 -5.47 1.29
N GLY A 55 8.83 -4.44 1.77
CA GLY A 55 9.69 -3.61 0.94
C GLY A 55 8.99 -2.42 0.28
N TYR A 56 7.71 -2.17 0.57
CA TYR A 56 6.99 -0.97 0.13
C TYR A 56 6.35 -0.24 1.31
N GLY A 57 6.11 1.06 1.14
CA GLY A 57 5.52 1.93 2.13
C GLY A 57 4.93 3.20 1.54
N GLY A 58 4.49 4.09 2.44
CA GLY A 58 3.70 5.27 2.10
C GLY A 58 2.19 4.98 2.07
N PRO A 59 1.35 6.01 1.99
CA PRO A 59 -0.11 5.88 2.11
C PRO A 59 -0.74 4.95 1.07
N LEU A 60 -0.12 4.83 -0.10
CA LEU A 60 -0.59 4.03 -1.23
C LEU A 60 0.41 2.92 -1.59
N CYS A 61 1.35 2.59 -0.71
CA CYS A 61 2.43 1.63 -1.01
C CYS A 61 3.28 2.01 -2.23
N GLN A 62 3.32 3.30 -2.55
CA GLN A 62 4.01 3.82 -3.73
C GLN A 62 5.52 3.97 -3.54
N ARG A 63 6.00 4.00 -2.29
CA ARG A 63 7.42 4.21 -1.98
C ARG A 63 8.11 2.87 -1.77
N PRO A 64 9.16 2.53 -2.53
CA PRO A 64 10.01 1.40 -2.19
C PRO A 64 10.78 1.69 -0.89
N VAL A 65 10.97 0.66 -0.09
CA VAL A 65 11.67 0.69 1.19
C VAL A 65 12.86 -0.26 1.08
N CYS A 66 14.06 0.30 1.24
CA CYS A 66 15.30 -0.46 1.25
C CYS A 66 15.66 -0.80 2.69
N ARG A 67 15.92 -2.09 2.94
CA ARG A 67 16.51 -2.58 4.19
C ARG A 67 17.68 -3.51 3.85
N PRO A 68 18.94 -3.15 4.19
CA PRO A 68 19.39 -1.89 4.79
C PRO A 68 19.02 -0.62 4.01
N GLN A 69 18.97 0.52 4.70
CA GLN A 69 18.73 1.81 4.06
C GLN A 69 19.92 2.18 3.17
N CYS A 70 19.66 2.85 2.05
CA CYS A 70 20.71 3.37 1.19
C CYS A 70 21.50 4.45 1.95
N GLN A 71 22.82 4.30 2.01
CA GLN A 71 23.72 5.24 2.65
C GLN A 71 24.19 6.33 1.69
N ASN A 72 24.93 7.32 2.20
CA ASN A 72 25.61 8.36 1.43
C ASN A 72 24.70 9.08 0.41
N GLY A 73 23.43 9.31 0.75
CA GLY A 73 22.46 9.99 -0.13
C GLY A 73 21.88 9.11 -1.25
N GLY A 74 22.08 7.80 -1.21
CA GLY A 74 21.49 6.86 -2.15
C GLY A 74 19.95 6.87 -2.12
N ALA A 75 19.33 6.70 -3.29
CA ALA A 75 17.88 6.64 -3.41
C ALA A 75 17.41 5.19 -3.56
N CYS A 76 16.40 4.77 -2.79
CA CYS A 76 15.78 3.46 -2.97
C CYS A 76 14.93 3.45 -4.23
N MET A 77 15.30 2.63 -5.22
CA MET A 77 14.60 2.55 -6.52
C MET A 77 13.56 1.44 -6.53
N THR A 78 13.93 0.30 -5.96
CA THR A 78 13.07 -0.86 -5.74
C THR A 78 13.42 -1.45 -4.38
N PRO A 79 12.58 -2.32 -3.80
CA PRO A 79 12.96 -3.03 -2.59
C PRO A 79 14.36 -3.62 -2.74
N TYR A 80 15.22 -3.38 -1.75
CA TYR A 80 16.60 -3.87 -1.69
C TYR A 80 17.58 -3.34 -2.76
N ARG A 81 17.20 -2.38 -3.60
CA ARG A 81 18.07 -1.81 -4.64
C ARG A 81 18.20 -0.30 -4.51
N CYS A 82 19.43 0.14 -4.26
CA CYS A 82 19.79 1.54 -4.16
C CYS A 82 20.36 2.08 -5.49
N ARG A 83 20.05 3.33 -5.80
CA ARG A 83 20.76 4.14 -6.80
C ARG A 83 21.74 5.04 -6.07
N CYS A 84 23.03 4.81 -6.30
CA CYS A 84 24.10 5.53 -5.65
C CYS A 84 24.42 6.85 -6.37
N PRO A 85 24.66 7.95 -5.64
CA PRO A 85 25.21 9.17 -6.23
C PRO A 85 26.64 8.94 -6.74
N LYS A 86 27.12 9.85 -7.60
CA LYS A 86 28.50 9.80 -8.12
C LYS A 86 29.51 9.79 -6.96
N GLY A 87 30.55 8.97 -7.09
CA GLY A 87 31.58 8.80 -6.07
C GLY A 87 31.18 7.88 -4.92
N THR A 88 30.09 7.11 -5.03
CA THR A 88 29.71 6.09 -4.05
C THR A 88 29.31 4.79 -4.74
N PHE A 89 29.56 3.66 -4.07
CA PHE A 89 29.34 2.32 -4.62
C PHE A 89 28.95 1.31 -3.52
N GLY A 90 28.64 0.08 -3.96
CA GLY A 90 28.10 -0.99 -3.14
C GLY A 90 26.57 -1.10 -3.22
N SER A 91 26.03 -2.24 -2.78
CA SER A 91 24.58 -2.55 -2.89
C SER A 91 23.67 -1.55 -2.17
N PHE A 92 24.18 -0.93 -1.09
CA PHE A 92 23.49 0.07 -0.29
C PHE A 92 24.24 1.40 -0.27
N CYS A 93 25.09 1.66 -1.27
CA CYS A 93 25.91 2.87 -1.39
C CYS A 93 26.78 3.14 -0.16
N GLN A 94 27.21 2.09 0.53
CA GLN A 94 27.94 2.19 1.79
C GLN A 94 29.41 2.54 1.63
N HIS A 95 29.96 2.47 0.41
CA HIS A 95 31.35 2.80 0.14
C HIS A 95 31.44 4.11 -0.63
N CYS A 96 32.37 4.96 -0.24
CA CYS A 96 32.76 6.15 -1.00
C CYS A 96 33.99 5.80 -1.85
N GLU A 97 34.03 6.24 -3.11
CA GLU A 97 35.27 6.22 -3.88
C GLU A 97 36.13 7.41 -3.44
N PHE A 98 37.36 7.12 -3.02
CA PHE A 98 38.37 8.13 -2.72
C PHE A 98 39.19 8.35 -4.00
N PHE A 99 39.10 9.55 -4.56
CA PHE A 99 40.01 10.04 -5.59
C PHE A 99 41.23 10.68 -4.93
#